data_AF-A0A9E5TN90-F1
#
_entry.id   AF-A0A9E5TN90-F1
#
_cell.length_a   1.000
_cell.length_b   1.000
_cell.length_c   1.000
_cell.angle_alpha   90.00
_cell.angle_beta   90.00
_cell.angle_gamma   90.00
#
_symmetry.space_group_name_H-M   'P 1'
#
loop_
_entity.id
_entity.type
_entity.pdbx_description
1 polymer ?
#
loop_
_entity_poly.entity_id
_entity_poly.type
_entity_poly.pdbx_seq_one_letter_code
_entity_poly.pdbx_strand_id
1 'polypeptide(L)'
;MTCHFPPLYTDRSKRDVGTRMELDRQGEFDAPHLTNIYDSAPYLHNGIAETLEEIWTRFNPDDQHGVTNDMTKDQLNDLIEY
;
A
#
# COMPACT_ATOMS: atom_id res chain seq x y z
N MET A 1 0.54 2.25 13.60
CA MET A 1 1.22 1.32 12.68
C MET A 1 0.93 -0.11 13.11
N THR A 2 0.18 -0.85 12.30
CA THR A 2 -0.23 -2.24 12.55
C THR A 2 0.46 -3.23 11.60
N CYS A 3 0.64 -2.85 10.33
CA CYS A 3 1.24 -3.71 9.30
C CYS A 3 2.70 -3.35 8.98
N HIS A 4 3.03 -2.07 8.89
CA HIS A 4 4.36 -1.60 8.54
C HIS A 4 5.00 -0.90 9.74
N PHE A 5 5.85 -1.61 10.51
CA PHE A 5 6.59 -1.03 11.64
C PHE A 5 8.10 -1.34 11.60
N PRO A 6 8.95 -0.48 12.18
CA PRO A 6 10.40 -0.68 12.19
C PRO A 6 10.80 -2.03 12.80
N PRO A 7 11.94 -2.61 12.37
CA PRO A 7 12.97 -1.99 11.54
C PRO A 7 12.82 -2.22 10.04
N LEU A 8 12.03 -3.20 9.62
CA LEU A 8 11.87 -3.58 8.20
C LEU A 8 10.56 -3.09 7.58
N TYR A 9 9.73 -2.41 8.38
CA TYR A 9 8.44 -1.90 7.96
C TYR A 9 7.54 -3.00 7.42
N THR A 10 7.37 -4.09 8.18
CA THR A 10 6.51 -5.23 7.84
C THR A 10 6.15 -6.01 9.10
N ASP A 11 4.97 -6.62 9.11
CA ASP A 11 4.53 -7.59 10.12
C ASP A 11 4.57 -9.04 9.60
N ARG A 12 4.92 -9.22 8.31
CA ARG A 12 4.95 -10.50 7.58
C ARG A 12 3.64 -11.29 7.63
N SER A 13 2.53 -10.62 7.90
CA SER A 13 1.21 -11.24 7.88
C SER A 13 0.57 -11.12 6.50
N LYS A 14 -0.36 -12.03 6.22
CA LYS A 14 -1.26 -11.94 5.06
C LYS A 14 -2.51 -11.18 5.45
N ARG A 15 -2.89 -10.21 4.63
CA ARG A 15 -4.14 -9.44 4.81
C ARG A 15 -4.77 -9.13 3.48
N ASP A 16 -6.09 -9.09 3.46
CA ASP A 16 -6.84 -8.48 2.37
C ASP A 16 -6.91 -6.97 2.62
N VAL A 17 -6.36 -6.21 1.69
CA VAL A 17 -6.34 -4.74 1.72
C VAL A 17 -7.18 -4.15 0.56
N GLY A 18 -8.06 -4.96 -0.02
CA GLY A 18 -8.98 -4.51 -1.07
C GLY A 18 -8.36 -4.39 -2.46
N THR A 19 -7.15 -4.91 -2.66
CA THR A 19 -6.41 -4.77 -3.93
C THR A 19 -6.67 -5.90 -4.92
N ARG A 20 -7.51 -6.89 -4.56
CA ARG A 20 -7.82 -8.05 -5.40
C ARG A 20 -8.50 -7.64 -6.72
N MET A 21 -7.97 -8.13 -7.83
CA MET A 21 -8.50 -7.94 -9.18
C MET A 21 -9.22 -9.20 -9.70
N GLU A 22 -9.90 -9.08 -10.83
CA GLU A 22 -10.72 -10.16 -11.42
C GLU A 22 -9.93 -11.45 -11.69
N LEU A 23 -8.66 -11.33 -12.10
CA LEU A 23 -7.80 -12.47 -12.43
C LEU A 23 -7.05 -13.04 -11.21
N ASP A 24 -7.13 -12.38 -10.05
CA ASP A 24 -6.46 -12.84 -8.84
C ASP A 24 -7.19 -14.04 -8.23
N ARG A 25 -6.42 -15.06 -7.85
CA ARG A 25 -6.95 -16.29 -7.23
C ARG A 25 -7.22 -16.15 -5.73
N GLN A 26 -6.68 -15.12 -5.10
CA GLN A 26 -6.78 -14.82 -3.67
C GLN A 26 -6.80 -13.30 -3.44
N GLY A 27 -7.35 -12.85 -2.32
CA GLY A 27 -7.35 -11.42 -1.93
C GLY A 27 -6.35 -11.07 -0.83
N GLU A 28 -5.84 -12.08 -0.12
CA GLU A 28 -4.87 -11.86 0.94
C GLU A 28 -3.44 -11.90 0.39
N PHE A 29 -2.67 -10.86 0.69
CA PHE A 29 -1.27 -10.73 0.27
C PHE A 29 -0.38 -10.49 1.48
N ASP A 30 0.86 -10.99 1.40
CA ASP A 30 1.87 -10.76 2.43
C ASP A 30 2.27 -9.28 2.44
N ALA A 31 2.30 -8.65 3.62
CA ALA A 31 2.79 -7.28 3.78
C ALA A 31 4.30 -7.22 3.45
N PRO A 32 4.72 -6.59 2.34
CA PRO A 32 6.12 -6.56 1.94
C PRO A 32 6.95 -5.69 2.89
N HIS A 33 8.28 -5.88 2.86
CA HIS A 33 9.20 -4.94 3.49
C HIS A 33 9.15 -3.62 2.71
N LEU A 34 9.18 -2.47 3.39
CA LEU A 34 9.23 -1.15 2.72
C LEU A 34 10.66 -0.59 2.60
N THR A 35 11.69 -1.40 2.85
CA THR A 35 13.07 -0.98 2.59
C THR A 35 13.28 -0.79 1.08
N ASN A 36 13.80 0.38 0.69
CA ASN A 36 14.03 0.77 -0.72
C ASN A 36 12.75 0.85 -1.56
N ILE A 37 11.59 1.14 -0.94
CA ILE A 37 10.31 1.27 -1.65
C ILE A 37 10.36 2.29 -2.80
N TYR A 38 11.19 3.34 -2.69
CA TYR A 38 11.35 4.36 -3.73
C TYR A 38 11.85 3.82 -5.09
N ASP A 39 12.49 2.65 -5.13
CA ASP A 39 13.07 2.03 -6.34
C ASP A 39 12.37 0.71 -6.71
N SER A 40 11.15 0.50 -6.24
CA SER A 40 10.40 -0.74 -6.45
C SER A 40 9.12 -0.56 -7.27
N ALA A 41 8.95 0.58 -7.93
CA ALA A 41 7.83 0.77 -8.84
C ALA A 41 7.87 -0.28 -9.98
N PRO A 42 6.72 -0.76 -10.46
CA PRO A 42 5.37 -0.44 -9.99
C PRO A 42 4.96 -1.20 -8.71
N TYR A 43 4.01 -0.65 -7.97
CA TYR A 43 3.56 -1.08 -6.65
C TYR A 43 2.32 -2.00 -6.70
N LEU A 44 2.01 -2.58 -5.52
CA LEU A 44 1.02 -3.66 -5.31
C LEU A 44 1.44 -5.00 -5.92
N HIS A 45 0.75 -6.07 -5.55
CA HIS A 45 1.14 -7.45 -5.90
C HIS A 45 1.13 -7.73 -7.41
N ASN A 46 0.38 -6.94 -8.17
CA ASN A 46 0.21 -7.06 -9.61
C ASN A 46 0.85 -5.91 -10.39
N GLY A 47 1.53 -4.97 -9.72
CA GLY A 47 2.17 -3.83 -10.37
C GLY A 47 1.19 -2.84 -11.00
N ILE A 48 -0.06 -2.75 -10.51
CA ILE A 48 -1.07 -1.86 -11.10
C ILE A 48 -0.88 -0.38 -10.74
N ALA A 49 -0.13 -0.08 -9.68
CA ALA A 49 0.10 1.28 -9.20
C ALA A 49 1.49 1.77 -9.65
N GLU A 50 1.54 2.78 -10.51
CA GLU A 50 2.81 3.31 -11.03
C GLU A 50 3.51 4.24 -10.02
N THR A 51 2.74 4.83 -9.10
CA THR A 51 3.24 5.74 -8.06
C THR A 51 2.71 5.34 -6.68
N LEU A 52 3.38 5.79 -5.62
CA LEU A 52 2.89 5.62 -4.25
C LEU A 52 1.54 6.33 -4.05
N GLU A 53 1.36 7.50 -4.66
CA GLU A 53 0.10 8.26 -4.62
C GLU A 53 -1.09 7.44 -5.14
N GLU A 54 -0.91 6.64 -6.19
CA GLU A 54 -1.99 5.82 -6.75
C GLU A 54 -2.47 4.73 -5.79
N ILE A 55 -1.62 4.24 -4.89
CA ILE A 55 -2.02 3.24 -3.88
C ILE A 55 -3.20 3.77 -3.07
N TRP A 56 -3.12 5.00 -2.58
CA TRP A 56 -4.14 5.59 -1.70
C TRP A 56 -5.27 6.29 -2.47
N THR A 57 -5.00 6.87 -3.63
CA THR A 57 -5.99 7.66 -4.38
C THR A 57 -6.83 6.85 -5.37
N ARG A 58 -6.29 5.75 -5.90
CA ARG A 58 -6.96 4.92 -6.92
C ARG A 58 -7.25 3.51 -6.45
N PHE A 59 -6.35 2.93 -5.66
CA PHE A 59 -6.39 1.51 -5.29
C PHE A 59 -6.70 1.26 -3.81
N ASN A 60 -7.24 2.27 -3.11
CA ASN A 60 -7.75 2.17 -1.73
C ASN A 60 -9.14 2.84 -1.55
N PRO A 61 -10.13 2.56 -2.41
CA PRO A 61 -11.42 3.27 -2.38
C PRO A 61 -12.19 3.10 -1.06
N ASP A 62 -12.01 1.97 -0.37
CA ASP A 62 -12.74 1.59 0.84
C ASP A 62 -11.89 1.72 2.13
N ASP A 63 -10.75 2.43 2.09
CA ASP A 63 -9.82 2.60 3.22
C ASP A 63 -9.32 1.28 3.85
N GLN A 64 -9.27 0.20 3.07
CA GLN A 64 -8.84 -1.12 3.54
C GLN A 64 -7.31 -1.22 3.65
N HIS A 65 -6.57 -0.40 2.90
CA HIS A 65 -5.12 -0.27 2.95
C HIS A 65 -4.67 0.93 3.81
N GLY A 66 -5.37 1.15 4.92
CA GLY A 66 -5.20 2.32 5.79
C GLY A 66 -6.25 3.39 5.51
N VAL A 67 -6.54 4.20 6.53
CA VAL A 67 -7.50 5.30 6.43
C VAL A 67 -6.80 6.50 5.83
N THR A 68 -7.04 6.76 4.55
CA THR A 68 -6.37 7.81 3.78
C THR A 68 -7.33 8.74 3.05
N ASN A 69 -8.62 8.40 2.97
CA ASN A 69 -9.63 9.22 2.29
C ASN A 69 -9.84 10.61 2.91
N ASP A 70 -9.47 10.81 4.18
CA ASP A 70 -9.55 12.10 4.89
C ASP A 70 -8.23 12.89 4.87
N MET A 71 -7.17 12.37 4.24
CA MET A 71 -5.89 13.07 4.13
C MET A 71 -5.97 14.23 3.15
N THR A 72 -5.37 15.36 3.53
CA THR A 72 -5.11 16.45 2.59
C THR A 72 -3.98 16.06 1.64
N LYS A 73 -3.87 16.78 0.51
CA LYS A 73 -2.76 16.59 -0.44
C LYS A 73 -1.39 16.74 0.24
N ASP A 74 -1.26 17.69 1.15
CA ASP A 74 0.00 17.93 1.87
C ASP A 74 0.35 16.76 2.80
N GLN A 75 -0.64 16.23 3.53
CA GLN A 75 -0.44 15.04 4.38
C GLN A 75 -0.06 13.80 3.56
N LEU A 76 -0.63 13.65 2.36
CA LEU A 76 -0.29 12.56 1.46
C LEU A 76 1.13 12.70 0.92
N ASN A 77 1.55 13.90 0.55
CA ASN A 77 2.93 14.16 0.11
C ASN A 77 3.94 13.89 1.23
N ASP A 78 3.65 14.36 2.45
CA ASP A 78 4.49 14.10 3.62
C ASP A 78 4.64 12.59 3.88
N LEU A 79 3.56 11.81 3.66
CA LEU A 79 3.59 10.34 3.77
C LEU A 79 4.45 9.68 2.67
N ILE A 80 4.43 10.22 1.45
CA ILE A 80 5.24 9.72 0.33
C ILE A 80 6.74 10.00 0.54
N GLU A 81 7.08 11.11 1.19
CA GLU A 81 8.47 11.53 1.45
C GLU A 81 9.12 10.86 2.67
N TYR A 82 8.32 10.27 3.57
CA TYR A 82 8.78 9.63 4.81
C TYR A 82 9.52 8.30 4.59
#